data_AF-A0A927BBY7-F1
#
_entry.id   AF-A0A927BBY7-F1
#
_cell.length_a   1.000
_cell.length_b   1.000
_cell.length_c   1.000
_cell.angle_alpha   90.00
_cell.angle_beta   90.00
_cell.angle_gamma   90.00
#
_symmetry.space_group_name_H-M   'P 1'
#
loop_
_entity.id
_entity.type
_entity.pdbx_description
1 polymer ?
#
loop_
_entity_poly.entity_id
_entity_poly.type
_entity_poly.pdbx_seq_one_letter_code
_entity_poly.pdbx_strand_id
1 'polypeptide(L)' 'MQPTLRGAWWLHEMREAGLQYIAWVLPSNLVARQTAETIAQTIENPYVGTFDDVASAYVWLQQQQIAVDSQQ' A
#
# COMPACT_ATOMS: atom_id res chain seq x y z
N MET A 1 9.58 8.38 12.72
CA MET A 1 8.35 8.11 13.49
C MET A 1 8.16 6.60 13.55
N GLN A 2 7.96 6.01 14.72
CA GLN A 2 7.72 4.57 14.87
C GLN A 2 6.32 4.25 14.31
N PRO A 3 6.14 3.22 13.45
CA PRO A 3 4.79 2.75 13.16
C PRO A 3 4.14 2.41 14.49
N THR A 4 2.97 2.99 14.76
CA THR A 4 2.24 2.65 16.00
C THR A 4 2.10 1.12 16.04
N LEU A 5 2.35 0.49 17.19
CA LEU A 5 2.35 -0.98 17.34
C LEU A 5 1.12 -1.64 16.68
N ARG A 6 -0.01 -0.93 16.66
CA ARG A 6 -1.26 -1.36 16.03
C ARG A 6 -1.20 -1.42 14.50
N GLY A 7 -0.53 -0.47 13.83
CA GLY A 7 -0.42 -0.44 12.37
C GLY A 7 0.47 -1.56 11.84
N ALA A 8 1.58 -1.83 12.53
CA ALA A 8 2.47 -2.94 12.17
C ALA A 8 1.79 -4.30 12.37
N TRP A 9 1.05 -4.47 13.48
CA TRP A 9 0.25 -5.67 13.71
C TRP A 9 -0.84 -5.87 12.65
N TRP A 10 -1.61 -4.82 12.33
CA TRP A 10 -2.63 -4.92 11.28
C TRP A 10 -2.04 -5.32 9.93
N LEU A 11 -0.89 -4.74 9.56
CA LEU A 11 -0.22 -5.08 8.30
C LEU A 11 0.23 -6.55 8.29
N HIS A 12 0.71 -7.06 9.43
CA HIS A 12 1.05 -8.47 9.57
C HIS A 12 -0.17 -9.38 9.38
N GLU A 13 -1.27 -9.13 10.09
CA GLU A 13 -2.50 -9.93 9.95
C GLU A 13 -3.05 -9.92 8.53
N MET A 14 -3.03 -8.76 7.87
CA MET A 14 -3.50 -8.65 6.48
C MET A 14 -2.63 -9.45 5.51
N ARG A 15 -1.31 -9.49 5.73
CA ARG A 15 -0.42 -10.33 4.93
C ARG A 15 -0.71 -11.81 5.12
N GLU A 16 -0.89 -12.25 6.36
CA GLU A 16 -1.28 -13.64 6.66
C GLU A 16 -2.63 -14.00 6.03
N ALA A 17 -3.54 -13.02 5.91
CA ALA A 17 -4.81 -13.18 5.20
C ALA A 17 -4.68 -13.14 3.65
N GLY A 18 -3.47 -13.00 3.10
CA GLY A 18 -3.21 -13.02 1.66
C GLY A 18 -3.20 -11.65 0.98
N LEU A 19 -3.12 -10.54 1.72
CA LEU A 19 -2.94 -9.22 1.15
C LEU A 19 -1.57 -9.12 0.47
N GLN A 20 -1.57 -8.93 -0.85
CA GLN A 20 -0.35 -8.85 -1.67
C GLN A 20 -0.05 -7.44 -2.15
N TYR A 21 -1.07 -6.59 -2.28
CA TYR A 21 -0.96 -5.25 -2.85
C TYR A 21 -1.73 -4.22 -2.02
N ILE A 22 -1.13 -3.06 -1.83
CA ILE A 22 -1.78 -1.89 -1.22
C ILE A 22 -1.63 -0.72 -2.18
N ALA A 23 -2.73 -0.03 -2.49
CA ALA A 23 -2.66 1.28 -3.12
C ALA A 23 -2.94 2.37 -2.09
N TRP A 24 -1.97 3.25 -1.91
CA TRP A 24 -2.01 4.31 -0.92
C TRP A 24 -2.15 5.67 -1.63
N VAL A 25 -3.29 6.33 -1.44
CA VAL A 25 -3.51 7.69 -1.92
C VAL A 25 -2.89 8.69 -0.95
N LEU A 26 -1.92 9.45 -1.42
CA LEU A 26 -1.14 10.37 -0.63
C LEU A 26 -1.98 11.60 -0.23
N PRO A 27 -1.81 12.12 1.00
CA PRO A 27 -2.46 13.35 1.40
C PRO A 27 -1.89 14.55 0.61
N SER A 28 -2.74 15.54 0.34
CA SER A 28 -2.32 16.77 -0.35
C SER A 28 -1.44 17.70 0.51
N ASN A 29 -1.34 17.45 1.81
CA ASN A 29 -0.37 18.11 2.69
C ASN A 29 1.05 17.56 2.45
N LEU A 30 1.99 18.44 2.09
CA LEU A 30 3.37 18.06 1.74
C LEU A 30 4.13 17.32 2.85
N VAL A 31 3.99 17.73 4.11
CA VAL A 31 4.69 17.09 5.24
C VAL A 31 4.11 15.70 5.50
N ALA A 32 2.79 15.57 5.45
CA ALA A 32 2.11 14.29 5.59
C ALA A 32 2.42 13.35 4.41
N ARG A 33 2.55 13.90 3.19
CA ARG A 33 2.93 13.18 1.98
C ARG A 33 4.32 12.57 2.12
N GLN A 34 5.33 13.38 2.44
CA GLN A 34 6.71 12.89 2.63
C GLN A 34 6.80 11.82 3.71
N THR A 35 6.02 11.97 4.79
CA THR A 35 5.93 10.96 5.84
C THR A 35 5.33 9.66 5.32
N ALA A 36 4.21 9.73 4.58
CA ALA A 36 3.55 8.56 4.02
C ALA A 36 4.42 7.85 2.96
N GLU A 37 5.10 8.60 2.09
CA GLU A 37 6.04 8.06 1.11
C GLU A 37 7.21 7.33 1.79
N THR A 38 7.76 7.92 2.87
CA THR A 38 8.81 7.28 3.66
C THR A 38 8.33 5.97 4.29
N ILE A 39 7.11 5.94 4.82
CA ILE A 39 6.53 4.71 5.39
C ILE A 39 6.28 3.67 4.31
N ALA A 40 5.72 4.06 3.16
CA ALA A 40 5.47 3.15 2.05
C ALA A 40 6.75 2.46 1.57
N GLN A 41 7.88 3.18 1.50
CA GLN A 41 9.18 2.62 1.13
C GLN A 41 9.75 1.62 2.16
N THR A 42 9.30 1.66 3.41
CA THR A 42 9.73 0.70 4.44
C THR A 42 8.93 -0.62 4.40
N ILE A 43 7.85 -0.67 3.62
CA ILE A 43 7.02 -1.86 3.47
C ILE A 43 7.49 -2.65 2.24
N GLU A 44 8.26 -3.70 2.46
CA GLU A 44 8.76 -4.57 1.38
C GLU A 44 7.70 -5.59 0.92
N ASN A 45 6.78 -5.97 1.82
CA ASN A 45 5.68 -6.89 1.55
C ASN A 45 4.54 -6.53 2.52
N PRO A 46 3.32 -6.26 2.05
CA PRO A 46 2.82 -6.31 0.65
C PRO A 46 3.40 -5.20 -0.23
N TYR A 47 3.28 -5.32 -1.56
CA TYR A 47 3.75 -4.29 -2.48
C TYR A 47 2.86 -3.04 -2.40
N VAL A 48 3.47 -1.88 -2.13
CA VAL A 48 2.75 -0.62 -1.94
C VAL A 48 2.94 0.30 -3.14
N GLY A 49 1.86 0.58 -3.87
CA GLY A 49 1.80 1.67 -4.84
C GLY A 49 1.33 2.96 -4.18
N THR A 50 1.97 4.10 -4.48
CA THR A 50 1.52 5.42 -3.99
C THR A 50 0.94 6.25 -5.15
N PHE A 51 -0.14 6.98 -4.88
CA PHE A 51 -0.92 7.69 -5.89
C PHE A 51 -1.40 9.04 -5.38
N ASP A 52 -1.61 9.99 -6.30
CA ASP A 52 -2.18 11.31 -5.97
C ASP A 52 -3.72 11.31 -5.96
N ASP A 53 -4.35 10.34 -6.61
CA ASP A 53 -5.79 10.25 -6.73
C ASP A 53 -6.30 8.80 -6.63
N VAL A 54 -7.57 8.67 -6.24
CA VAL A 54 -8.23 7.37 -6.04
C VAL A 54 -8.44 6.62 -7.35
N ALA A 55 -8.66 7.31 -8.47
CA ALA A 55 -8.94 6.66 -9.75
C ALA A 55 -7.69 5.92 -10.26
N SER A 56 -6.54 6.57 -10.24
CA SER A 56 -5.25 5.96 -10.58
C SER A 56 -4.90 4.78 -9.66
N ALA A 57 -5.12 4.94 -8.35
CA ALA A 57 -4.92 3.87 -7.36
C ALA A 57 -5.78 2.63 -7.67
N TYR A 58 -7.05 2.85 -8.01
CA TYR A 58 -7.99 1.78 -8.32
C TYR A 58 -7.63 1.05 -9.61
N VAL A 59 -7.30 1.78 -10.67
CA VAL A 59 -6.85 1.21 -11.95
C VAL A 59 -5.62 0.32 -11.74
N TRP A 60 -4.65 0.80 -10.96
CA TRP A 60 -3.45 0.02 -10.67
C TRP A 60 -3.77 -1.27 -9.89
N LEU A 61 -4.63 -1.21 -8.86
CA LEU A 61 -5.04 -2.41 -8.11
C LEU A 61 -5.70 -3.47 -8.99
N GLN A 62 -6.58 -3.05 -9.90
CA GLN A 62 -7.24 -3.98 -10.83
C GLN A 62 -6.21 -4.71 -11.72
N GLN A 63 -5.16 -4.02 -12.16
CA GLN A 63 -4.11 -4.63 -12.96
C GLN A 63 -3.32 -5.69 -12.17
N GLN A 64 -3.12 -5.50 -10.87
CA GLN A 64 -2.42 -6.48 -10.03
C GLN A 64 -3.24 -7.75 -9.83
N GLN A 65 -4.57 -7.63 -9.73
CA GLN A 65 -5.46 -8.79 -9.64
C GLN A 65 -5.40 -9.65 -10.92
N ILE A 66 -5.38 -9.02 -12.09
CA ILE A 66 -5.27 -9.71 -13.40
C ILE A 66 -3.92 -10.46 -13.51
N ALA A 67 -2.84 -9.87 -13.01
CA ALA A 67 -1.51 -10.49 -13.03
C ALA A 67 -1.41 -11.74 -12.14
N VAL A 68 -2.14 -11.77 -11.01
CA VAL A 68 -2.23 -12.95 -10.14
C VAL A 68 -2.99 -14.09 -10.80
N ASP A 69 -4.11 -13.79 -11.47
CA ASP A 69 -4.95 -14.80 -12.12
C ASP A 69 -4.31 -15.42 -13.38
N SER A 70 -3.38 -14.71 -14.04
CA SER A 70 -2.69 -15.18 -15.25
C SER A 70 -1.39 -15.96 -14.99
N GLN A 71 -1.01 -16.14 -13.72
CA GLN A 71 0.09 -17.01 -13.28
C GLN A 71 -0.39 -18.35 -12.68
N GLN A 72 -1.70 -18.66 -12.74
CA GLN A 72 -2.29 -19.93 -12.30
C GLN A 72 -2.55 -20.90 -13.47
#